data_AF-A0A2S4JGB1-F1
#
_entry.id   AF-A0A2S4JGB1-F1
#
_cell.length_a   1.000
_cell.length_b   1.000
_cell.length_c   1.000
_cell.angle_alpha   90.00
_cell.angle_beta   90.00
_cell.angle_gamma   90.00
#
_symmetry.space_group_name_H-M   'P 1'
#
loop_
_entity.id
_entity.type
_entity.pdbx_description
1 polymer ?
#
loop_
_entity_poly.entity_id
_entity_poly.type
_entity_poly.pdbx_seq_one_letter_code
_entity_poly.pdbx_strand_id
1 'polypeptide(L)'
;MNSSDLAEQSIVLQVVIGFLYPFMLLLGFYVILNGHYTPGGGFQGGSVLATLLVARYVVSPREDINSEELHRYQRIFLALILVAPAVVLFPGFLHSYPRIRPLYLTVMDLLIGVQVGFGVGVAVLRFAFFEGTGKTWRL
;
A
#
# COMPACT_ATOMS: atom_id res chain seq x y z
N MET A 1 -14.80 -9.71 -30.41
CA MET A 1 -15.29 -9.83 -29.02
C MET A 1 -16.56 -9.03 -28.93
N ASN A 2 -17.67 -9.65 -28.51
CA ASN A 2 -18.98 -9.00 -28.51
C ASN A 2 -19.09 -8.09 -27.28
N SER A 3 -19.83 -6.98 -27.38
CA SER A 3 -19.98 -6.02 -26.26
C SER A 3 -20.66 -6.64 -25.03
N SER A 4 -21.44 -7.71 -25.23
CA SER A 4 -22.02 -8.54 -24.16
C SER A 4 -20.96 -9.24 -23.31
N ASP A 5 -19.90 -9.77 -23.92
CA ASP A 5 -18.87 -10.56 -23.23
C ASP A 5 -18.02 -9.66 -22.31
N LEU A 6 -17.81 -8.40 -22.72
CA LEU A 6 -17.08 -7.40 -21.93
C LEU A 6 -17.89 -6.97 -20.69
N ALA A 7 -19.21 -6.86 -20.83
CA ALA A 7 -20.09 -6.51 -19.72
C ALA A 7 -20.16 -7.64 -18.67
N GLU A 8 -20.25 -8.90 -19.10
CA GLU A 8 -20.23 -10.03 -18.17
C GLU A 8 -18.90 -10.17 -17.41
N GLN A 9 -17.77 -9.98 -18.09
CA GLN A 9 -16.44 -10.00 -17.45
C GLN A 9 -16.31 -8.91 -16.38
N SER A 10 -16.83 -7.70 -16.64
CA SER A 10 -16.83 -6.60 -15.67
C SER A 10 -17.67 -6.92 -14.42
N ILE A 11 -18.80 -7.61 -14.58
CA ILE A 11 -19.68 -7.99 -13.46
C ILE A 11 -19.02 -9.03 -12.56
N VAL A 12 -18.46 -10.09 -13.16
CA VAL A 12 -17.75 -11.14 -12.40
C VAL A 12 -16.58 -10.53 -11.63
N LEU A 13 -15.79 -9.67 -12.27
CA LEU A 13 -14.66 -8.99 -11.64
C LEU A 13 -15.10 -8.12 -10.45
N GLN A 14 -16.20 -7.37 -10.60
CA GLN A 14 -16.74 -6.52 -9.53
C GLN A 14 -17.19 -7.33 -8.31
N VAL A 15 -17.88 -8.46 -8.54
CA VAL A 15 -18.35 -9.34 -7.47
C VAL A 15 -17.18 -10.01 -6.75
N VAL A 16 -16.22 -10.56 -7.50
CA VAL A 16 -15.05 -11.24 -6.93
C VAL A 16 -14.20 -10.28 -6.10
N ILE A 17 -13.91 -9.08 -6.62
CA ILE A 17 -13.11 -8.08 -5.89
C ILE A 17 -13.88 -7.57 -4.66
N GLY A 18 -15.19 -7.33 -4.76
CA GLY A 18 -16.02 -6.96 -3.62
C GLY A 18 -16.02 -8.02 -2.52
N PHE A 19 -16.07 -9.31 -2.89
CA PHE A 19 -16.01 -10.42 -1.96
C PHE A 19 -14.62 -10.58 -1.32
N LEU A 20 -13.54 -10.47 -2.10
CA LEU A 20 -12.16 -10.61 -1.61
C LEU A 20 -11.69 -9.41 -0.77
N TYR A 21 -12.34 -8.25 -0.93
CA TYR A 21 -11.95 -7.00 -0.29
C TYR A 21 -11.73 -7.10 1.23
N PRO A 22 -12.71 -7.56 2.04
CA PRO A 22 -12.52 -7.67 3.49
C PRO A 22 -11.42 -8.66 3.88
N PHE A 23 -11.25 -9.75 3.13
CA PHE A 23 -10.23 -10.77 3.43
C PHE A 23 -8.82 -10.28 3.12
N MET A 24 -8.61 -9.62 1.98
CA MET A 24 -7.32 -9.03 1.62
C MET A 24 -6.93 -7.90 2.56
N LEU A 25 -7.90 -7.08 2.98
CA LEU A 25 -7.68 -6.01 3.95
C LEU A 25 -7.23 -6.59 5.30
N LEU A 26 -7.96 -7.59 5.81
CA LEU A 26 -7.62 -8.25 7.07
C LEU A 26 -6.26 -8.96 6.99
N LEU A 27 -5.98 -9.65 5.88
CA LEU A 27 -4.68 -10.29 5.63
C LEU A 27 -3.54 -9.27 5.62
N GLY A 28 -3.70 -8.15 4.91
CA GLY A 28 -2.69 -7.09 4.85
C GLY A 28 -2.38 -6.51 6.23
N PHE A 29 -3.42 -6.17 7.00
CA PHE A 29 -3.23 -5.69 8.38
C PHE A 29 -2.63 -6.76 9.30
N TYR A 30 -3.06 -8.01 9.18
CA TYR A 30 -2.51 -9.11 9.95
C TYR A 30 -1.00 -9.29 9.73
N VAL A 31 -0.55 -9.26 8.47
CA VAL A 31 0.87 -9.39 8.09
C VAL A 31 1.69 -8.19 8.60
N ILE A 32 1.13 -6.98 8.58
CA ILE A 32 1.78 -5.78 9.11
C ILE A 32 1.94 -5.89 10.64
N LEU A 33 0.86 -6.23 11.35
CA LEU A 33 0.86 -6.24 12.82
C LEU A 33 1.65 -7.40 13.43
N ASN A 34 1.77 -8.52 12.72
CA ASN A 34 2.50 -9.72 13.18
C ASN A 34 3.91 -9.81 12.59
N GLY A 35 4.37 -8.80 11.87
CA GLY A 35 5.65 -8.79 11.15
C GLY A 35 6.88 -9.09 12.00
N HIS A 36 6.81 -8.82 13.31
CA HIS A 36 7.90 -9.11 14.24
C HIS A 36 7.86 -10.52 14.86
N TYR A 37 6.77 -11.27 14.69
CA TYR A 37 6.63 -12.66 15.18
C TYR A 37 6.68 -13.71 14.06
N THR A 38 6.23 -13.36 12.86
CA THR A 38 6.17 -14.24 11.70
C THR A 38 7.09 -13.74 10.59
N PRO A 39 7.57 -14.60 9.66
CA PRO A 39 8.23 -14.12 8.46
C PRO A 39 7.25 -13.22 7.69
N GLY A 40 7.53 -11.91 7.65
CA GLY A 40 6.55 -10.89 7.32
C GLY A 40 7.08 -9.47 7.47
N GLY A 41 6.17 -8.51 7.65
CA GLY A 41 6.52 -7.12 7.96
C GLY A 41 5.62 -6.09 7.28
N GLY A 42 5.94 -4.83 7.55
CA GLY A 42 5.30 -3.68 6.93
C GLY A 42 5.29 -3.74 5.41
N PHE A 43 6.43 -4.04 4.79
CA PHE A 43 6.57 -4.02 3.33
C PHE A 43 5.66 -5.03 2.62
N GLN A 44 5.63 -6.28 3.10
CA GLN A 44 4.85 -7.35 2.48
C GLN A 44 3.35 -7.11 2.65
N GLY A 45 2.90 -6.77 3.87
CA GLY A 45 1.50 -6.49 4.11
C GLY A 45 1.04 -5.19 3.42
N GLY A 46 1.91 -4.17 3.35
CA GLY A 46 1.69 -2.97 2.55
C GLY A 46 1.52 -3.27 1.07
N SER A 47 2.29 -4.22 0.51
CA SER A 47 2.15 -4.66 -0.87
C SER A 47 0.79 -5.34 -1.14
N VAL A 48 0.29 -6.15 -0.20
CA VAL A 48 -1.05 -6.75 -0.28
C VAL A 48 -2.13 -5.66 -0.32
N LEU A 49 -2.01 -4.65 0.54
CA LEU A 49 -2.94 -3.51 0.56
C LEU A 49 -2.85 -2.66 -0.73
N ALA A 50 -1.66 -2.50 -1.31
CA ALA A 50 -1.49 -1.83 -2.60
C ALA A 50 -2.20 -2.60 -3.73
N THR A 51 -2.05 -3.93 -3.80
CA THR A 51 -2.74 -4.77 -4.79
C THR A 51 -4.25 -4.65 -4.65
N LEU A 52 -4.76 -4.64 -3.41
CA LEU A 52 -6.18 -4.44 -3.14
C LEU A 52 -6.68 -3.08 -3.66
N LEU A 53 -5.91 -2.01 -3.42
CA LEU A 53 -6.25 -0.67 -3.90
C LEU A 53 -6.31 -0.62 -5.43
N VAL A 54 -5.34 -1.21 -6.11
CA VAL A 54 -5.29 -1.31 -7.57
C VAL A 54 -6.47 -2.12 -8.10
N ALA A 55 -6.75 -3.29 -7.53
CA ALA A 55 -7.87 -4.13 -7.93
C ALA A 55 -9.22 -3.39 -7.81
N ARG A 56 -9.46 -2.71 -6.68
CA ARG A 56 -10.66 -1.90 -6.48
C ARG A 56 -10.78 -0.79 -7.51
N TYR A 57 -9.67 -0.13 -7.83
CA TYR A 57 -9.65 0.94 -8.80
C TYR A 57 -9.96 0.43 -10.23
N VAL A 58 -9.48 -0.74 -10.62
CA VAL A 58 -9.79 -1.33 -11.94
C VAL A 58 -11.30 -1.57 -12.11
N VAL A 59 -11.99 -1.94 -11.04
CA VAL A 59 -13.46 -2.14 -11.05
C VAL A 59 -14.23 -0.83 -10.98
N SER A 60 -13.75 0.13 -10.19
CA SER A 60 -14.40 1.42 -10.00
C SER A 60 -13.34 2.54 -10.05
N PRO A 61 -12.98 3.00 -11.25
CA PRO A 61 -12.09 4.13 -11.42
C PRO A 61 -12.71 5.36 -10.76
N ARG A 62 -11.98 6.02 -9.87
CA ARG A 62 -12.36 7.32 -9.32
C ARG A 62 -11.22 8.31 -9.56
N GLU A 63 -11.56 9.50 -10.04
CA GLU A 63 -10.59 10.51 -10.51
C GLU A 63 -10.09 11.44 -9.39
N ASP A 64 -10.72 11.45 -8.22
CA ASP A 64 -10.42 12.41 -7.14
C ASP A 64 -9.41 11.90 -6.11
N ILE A 65 -8.16 11.67 -6.53
CA ILE A 65 -7.06 11.54 -5.56
C ILE A 65 -6.29 12.86 -5.55
N ASN A 66 -6.50 13.67 -4.50
CA ASN A 66 -5.77 14.92 -4.31
C ASN A 66 -4.26 14.64 -4.18
N SER A 67 -3.54 14.86 -5.28
CA SER A 67 -2.15 14.47 -5.42
C SER A 67 -1.24 15.26 -4.50
N GLU A 68 -1.48 16.53 -4.24
CA GLU A 68 -0.52 17.36 -3.48
C GLU A 68 -0.41 16.94 -2.02
N GLU A 69 -1.54 16.64 -1.37
CA GLU A 69 -1.56 16.22 0.03
C GLU A 69 -0.95 14.84 0.20
N LEU A 70 -1.24 13.93 -0.72
CA LEU A 70 -0.74 12.56 -0.67
C LEU A 70 0.79 12.51 -0.82
N HIS A 71 1.36 13.29 -1.75
CA HIS A 71 2.82 13.40 -1.88
C HIS A 71 3.46 14.04 -0.64
N ARG A 72 2.79 15.01 0.00
CA ARG A 72 3.26 15.61 1.25
C ARG A 72 3.32 14.59 2.37
N TYR A 73 2.26 13.81 2.59
CA TYR A 73 2.25 12.74 3.58
C TYR A 73 3.33 11.70 3.30
N GLN A 74 3.44 11.22 2.05
CA GLN A 74 4.46 10.23 1.67
C GLN A 74 5.88 10.69 1.98
N ARG A 75 6.21 11.97 1.74
CA ARG A 75 7.54 12.52 2.08
C ARG A 75 7.79 12.51 3.58
N ILE A 76 6.80 12.87 4.38
CA ILE A 76 6.90 12.89 5.85
C ILE A 76 7.09 11.46 6.39
N PHE A 77 6.28 10.50 5.92
CA PHE A 77 6.39 9.10 6.32
C PHE A 77 7.74 8.49 5.92
N LEU A 78 8.26 8.77 4.73
CA LEU A 78 9.60 8.32 4.31
C LEU A 78 10.70 8.89 5.22
N ALA A 79 10.65 10.19 5.51
CA ALA A 79 11.61 10.81 6.41
C ALA A 79 11.58 10.18 7.81
N LEU A 80 10.38 9.91 8.33
CA LEU A 80 10.20 9.24 9.62
C LEU A 80 10.80 7.83 9.63
N ILE A 81 10.52 7.03 8.60
CA ILE A 81 11.03 5.66 8.46
C ILE A 81 12.57 5.65 8.37
N LEU A 82 13.20 6.67 7.80
CA LEU A 82 14.65 6.76 7.70
C LEU A 82 15.30 7.26 9.00
N VAL A 83 14.73 8.31 9.60
CA VAL A 83 15.32 9.00 10.76
C VAL A 83 15.08 8.23 12.06
N ALA A 84 13.90 7.64 12.26
CA ALA A 84 13.56 6.93 13.50
C ALA A 84 14.53 5.79 13.84
N PRO A 85 14.86 4.83 12.94
CA PRO A 85 15.85 3.80 13.24
C PRO A 85 17.26 4.37 13.44
N ALA A 86 17.65 5.41 12.70
CA ALA A 86 18.96 6.05 12.90
C ALA A 86 19.08 6.63 14.32
N VAL A 87 18.05 7.35 14.80
CA VAL A 87 18.06 7.96 16.14
C VAL A 87 17.94 6.92 17.26
N VAL A 88 17.19 5.84 17.04
CA VAL A 88 16.89 4.86 18.10
C VAL A 88 17.93 3.75 18.20
N LEU A 89 18.54 3.33 17.08
CA LEU A 89 19.53 2.26 17.04
C LEU A 89 20.94 2.76 17.31
N PHE A 90 21.33 3.93 16.78
CA PHE A 90 22.70 4.45 16.85
C PHE A 90 23.20 4.70 18.29
N PRO A 91 22.38 5.21 19.23
CA PRO A 91 22.75 5.34 20.63
C PRO A 91 22.64 4.03 21.44
N GLY A 92 22.17 2.93 20.83
CA GLY A 92 21.90 1.69 21.54
C GLY A 92 20.68 1.75 22.48
N PHE A 93 19.78 2.73 22.32
CA PHE A 93 18.62 2.94 23.20
C PHE A 93 17.72 1.70 23.29
N LEU A 94 17.51 1.03 22.16
CA LEU A 94 16.75 -0.22 22.10
C LEU A 94 17.45 -1.37 22.86
N HIS A 95 18.77 -1.33 23.04
CA HIS A 95 19.53 -2.27 23.86
C HIS A 95 19.37 -2.01 25.36
N SER A 96 19.33 -0.75 25.76
CA SER A 96 19.12 -0.36 27.16
C SER A 96 17.70 -0.64 27.65
N TYR A 97 16.71 -0.66 26.77
CA TYR A 97 15.30 -0.87 27.12
C TYR A 97 14.66 -2.03 26.32
N PRO A 98 14.86 -3.29 26.72
CA PRO A 98 14.31 -4.44 26.00
C PRO A 98 12.77 -4.46 25.96
N ARG A 99 12.09 -3.82 26.92
CA ARG A 99 10.62 -3.81 27.02
C ARG A 99 9.93 -3.01 25.91
N ILE A 100 10.60 -2.01 25.33
CA ILE A 100 10.04 -1.15 24.26
C ILE A 100 10.30 -1.70 22.85
N ARG A 101 11.18 -2.69 22.70
CA ARG A 101 11.54 -3.31 21.42
C ARG A 101 10.33 -3.80 20.62
N PRO A 102 9.44 -4.65 21.15
CA PRO A 102 8.33 -5.17 20.35
C PRO A 102 7.40 -4.06 19.89
N LEU A 103 7.12 -3.07 20.75
CA LEU A 103 6.31 -1.91 20.39
C LEU A 103 6.96 -1.09 19.26
N TYR A 104 8.27 -0.84 19.34
CA TYR A 104 9.01 -0.14 18.31
C TYR A 104 8.93 -0.88 16.96
N LEU A 105 9.16 -2.19 16.95
CA LEU A 105 9.11 -3.00 15.73
C LEU A 105 7.72 -2.99 15.09
N THR A 106 6.65 -3.22 15.87
CA THR A 106 5.28 -3.18 15.35
C THR A 106 4.89 -1.79 14.81
N VAL A 107 5.32 -0.71 15.47
CA VAL A 107 5.06 0.65 14.99
C VAL A 107 5.81 0.93 13.69
N MET A 108 7.07 0.52 13.59
CA MET A 108 7.85 0.67 12.36
C MET A 108 7.25 -0.15 11.21
N ASP A 109 6.83 -1.40 11.45
CA ASP A 109 6.14 -2.21 10.46
C ASP A 109 4.84 -1.54 9.99
N LEU A 110 4.07 -0.95 10.90
CA LEU A 110 2.87 -0.21 10.53
C LEU A 110 3.18 1.02 9.67
N LEU A 111 4.18 1.80 10.03
CA LEU A 111 4.62 2.96 9.24
C LEU A 111 5.09 2.56 7.84
N ILE A 112 5.92 1.53 7.75
CA ILE A 112 6.44 1.00 6.48
C ILE A 112 5.29 0.46 5.64
N GLY A 113 4.36 -0.30 6.23
CA GLY A 113 3.25 -0.89 5.49
C GLY A 113 2.27 0.15 4.93
N VAL A 114 1.97 1.18 5.71
CA VAL A 114 1.19 2.33 5.23
C VAL A 114 1.92 3.02 4.08
N GLN A 115 3.21 3.33 4.25
CA GLN A 115 4.00 4.02 3.24
C GLN A 115 4.10 3.23 1.94
N VAL A 116 4.34 1.92 2.01
CA VAL A 116 4.44 1.03 0.84
C VAL A 116 3.08 0.88 0.18
N GLY A 117 2.01 0.66 0.95
CA GLY A 117 0.65 0.50 0.44
C GLY A 117 0.19 1.72 -0.37
N PHE A 118 0.33 2.91 0.20
CA PHE A 118 -0.01 4.16 -0.49
C PHE A 118 0.99 4.49 -1.59
N GLY A 119 2.29 4.32 -1.36
CA GLY A 119 3.34 4.63 -2.33
C GLY A 119 3.21 3.83 -3.63
N VAL A 120 3.19 2.50 -3.50
CA VAL A 120 3.10 1.59 -4.66
C VAL A 120 1.72 1.69 -5.30
N GLY A 121 0.64 1.68 -4.50
CA GLY A 121 -0.71 1.79 -5.02
C GLY A 121 -0.89 3.04 -5.89
N VAL A 122 -0.51 4.21 -5.39
CA VAL A 122 -0.62 5.48 -6.13
C VAL A 122 0.28 5.49 -7.35
N ALA A 123 1.51 4.97 -7.27
CA ALA A 123 2.42 4.91 -8.41
C ALA A 123 1.83 4.08 -9.56
N VAL A 124 1.28 2.89 -9.26
CA VAL A 124 0.64 2.02 -10.25
C VAL A 124 -0.61 2.68 -10.83
N LEU A 125 -1.45 3.27 -9.99
CA LEU A 125 -2.65 3.98 -10.45
C LEU A 125 -2.29 5.14 -11.38
N ARG A 126 -1.30 5.94 -11.02
CA ARG A 126 -0.82 7.06 -11.84
C ARG A 126 -0.27 6.59 -13.18
N PHE A 127 0.45 5.47 -13.20
CA PHE A 127 0.95 4.86 -14.44
C PHE A 127 -0.21 4.38 -15.32
N ALA A 128 -1.16 3.64 -14.74
CA ALA A 128 -2.34 3.12 -15.45
C ALA A 128 -3.21 4.25 -16.05
N PHE A 129 -3.40 5.36 -15.33
CA PHE A 129 -4.07 6.55 -15.83
C PHE A 129 -3.31 7.22 -16.99
N PHE A 130 -1.97 7.26 -16.92
CA PHE A 130 -1.15 7.86 -17.97
C PHE A 130 -1.22 7.04 -19.28
N GLU A 131 -1.25 5.72 -19.18
CA GLU A 131 -1.48 4.85 -20.35
C GLU A 131 -2.91 4.94 -20.89
N GLY A 132 -3.91 5.03 -20.01
CA GLY A 132 -5.32 5.16 -20.42
C GLY A 132 -5.65 6.45 -21.18
N THR A 133 -4.84 7.50 -21.04
CA THR A 133 -5.07 8.82 -21.68
C THR A 133 -4.36 9.00 -23.03
N GLY A 134 -3.79 7.94 -23.62
CA GLY A 134 -3.52 7.87 -25.06
C GLY A 134 -2.76 9.07 -25.66
N LYS A 135 -1.83 9.70 -24.94
CA LYS A 135 -0.91 10.66 -25.56
C LYS A 135 0.14 9.90 -26.35
N THR A 136 -0.24 9.47 -27.55
CA THR A 136 0.68 9.08 -28.61
C THR A 136 1.50 10.32 -28.99
N TRP A 137 2.71 10.44 -28.46
CA TRP A 137 3.68 11.39 -28.99
C TRP A 137 4.07 10.90 -30.40
N ARG A 138 3.59 11.61 -31.42
CA ARG A 138 4.36 11.73 -32.66
C ARG A 138 5.56 12.61 -32.33
N LEU A 139 6.75 12.04 -32.50
CA LEU A 139 8.01 12.78 -32.59
C LEU A 139 7.91 13.86 -33.67
#